data_AF-A0A9E3KVV5-F1
#
_entry.id   AF-A0A9E3KVV5-F1
#
_cell.length_a   1.000
_cell.length_b   1.000
_cell.length_c   1.000
_cell.angle_alpha   90.00
_cell.angle_beta   90.00
_cell.angle_gamma   90.00
#
_symmetry.space_group_name_H-M   'P 1'
#
loop_
_entity.id
_entity.type
_entity.pdbx_description
1 polymer ?
#
loop_
_entity_poly.entity_id
_entity_poly.type
_entity_poly.pdbx_seq_one_letter_code
_entity_poly.pdbx_strand_id
1 'polypeptide(L)' 'MTLKDRREKRDLHALDPDGMVVCNPRDREAAHRAEVEGIATADRGAVTCRKCLSLLHGRDARREARRPT' A
#
# COMPACT_ATOMS: atom_id res chain seq x y z
N MET A 1 10.71 25.47 -8.70
CA MET A 1 11.62 24.84 -7.73
C MET A 1 10.77 23.93 -6.86
N THR A 2 10.75 22.64 -7.17
CA THR A 2 9.88 21.63 -6.56
C THR A 2 10.22 21.50 -5.07
N LEU A 3 9.23 21.73 -4.21
CA LEU A 3 9.32 21.53 -2.76
C LEU A 3 9.63 20.04 -2.52
N LYS A 4 10.92 19.71 -2.39
CA LYS A 4 11.35 18.40 -1.91
C LYS A 4 10.83 18.25 -0.48
N ASP A 5 9.76 17.47 -0.34
CA ASP A 5 9.20 17.02 0.92
C ASP A 5 10.35 16.48 1.80
N ARG A 6 10.67 17.19 2.88
CA ARG A 6 11.83 16.92 3.76
C ARG A 6 11.65 15.69 4.67
N ARG A 7 10.67 14.82 4.40
CA ARG A 7 10.49 13.59 5.19
C ARG A 7 11.58 12.59 4.82
N GLU A 8 12.47 12.32 5.77
CA GLU A 8 13.66 11.46 5.58
C GLU A 8 13.32 10.04 5.10
N LYS A 9 12.11 9.52 5.37
CA LYS A 9 11.52 8.36 4.68
C LYS A 9 10.01 8.54 4.60
N ARG A 10 9.44 8.53 3.40
CA ARG A 10 8.00 8.38 3.22
C ARG A 10 7.65 6.92 3.46
N ASP A 11 6.53 6.67 4.14
CA ASP A 11 6.07 5.30 4.34
C ASP A 11 5.81 4.64 2.98
N LEU A 12 6.29 3.40 2.80
CA LEU A 12 5.96 2.60 1.63
C LEU A 12 4.57 2.00 1.80
N HIS A 13 3.72 2.23 0.82
CA HIS A 13 2.34 1.75 0.75
C HIS A 13 2.22 0.50 -0.10
N ALA A 14 1.28 -0.36 0.25
CA ALA A 14 0.98 -1.55 -0.56
C ALA A 14 0.07 -1.18 -1.73
N LEU A 15 0.37 -1.70 -2.92
CA LEU A 15 -0.56 -1.76 -4.05
C LEU A 15 -1.36 -3.07 -4.00
N ASP A 16 -2.63 -2.99 -4.39
CA ASP A 16 -3.47 -4.14 -4.65
C ASP A 16 -3.37 -4.59 -6.13
N PRO A 17 -3.92 -5.76 -6.50
CA PRO A 17 -3.93 -6.23 -7.88
C PRO A 17 -4.50 -5.23 -8.91
N ASP A 18 -5.45 -4.39 -8.51
CA ASP A 18 -6.03 -3.33 -9.35
C ASP A 18 -5.13 -2.07 -9.44
N GLY A 19 -3.93 -2.09 -8.84
CA GLY A 19 -3.01 -0.95 -8.81
C GLY A 19 -3.43 0.14 -7.82
N MET A 20 -4.36 -0.14 -6.90
CA MET A 20 -4.82 0.82 -5.91
C MET A 20 -4.04 0.70 -4.61
N VAL A 21 -3.85 1.82 -3.92
CA VAL A 21 -3.23 1.81 -2.59
C VAL A 21 -4.17 1.14 -1.59
N VAL A 22 -3.70 0.09 -0.93
CA VAL A 22 -4.51 -0.73 -0.01
C VAL A 22 -5.16 0.10 1.11
N CYS A 23 -4.50 1.14 1.61
CA CYS A 23 -5.06 2.00 2.67
C CYS A 23 -6.05 3.06 2.20
N ASN A 24 -6.14 3.31 0.89
CA ASN A 24 -7.10 4.21 0.27
C ASN A 24 -7.54 3.71 -1.13
N PRO A 25 -8.24 2.56 -1.22
CA PRO A 25 -8.49 1.88 -2.49
C PRO A 25 -9.55 2.55 -3.37
N ARG A 26 -10.15 3.67 -2.92
CA ARG A 26 -11.15 4.43 -3.69
C ARG A 26 -10.57 5.66 -4.36
N ASP A 27 -9.35 6.03 -3.99
CA ASP A 27 -8.73 7.29 -4.40
C ASP A 27 -7.65 7.01 -5.45
N ARG A 28 -8.05 7.16 -6.71
CA ARG A 28 -7.18 6.92 -7.86
C ARG A 28 -6.06 7.94 -7.94
N GLU A 29 -6.30 9.19 -7.51
CA GLU A 29 -5.25 10.21 -7.49
C GLU A 29 -4.21 9.90 -6.42
N ALA A 30 -4.62 9.43 -5.24
CA ALA A 30 -3.70 8.97 -4.21
C ALA A 30 -2.89 7.76 -4.69
N ALA A 31 -3.52 6.81 -5.38
CA ALA A 31 -2.83 5.64 -5.93
C ALA A 31 -1.80 6.04 -6.99
N HIS A 32 -2.22 6.83 -7.97
CA HIS A 32 -1.34 7.33 -9.02
C HIS A 32 -0.20 8.19 -8.47
N ARG A 33 -0.48 9.06 -7.49
CA ARG A 33 0.56 9.84 -6.82
C ARG A 33 1.55 8.96 -6.08
N ALA A 34 1.07 7.94 -5.37
CA ALA A 34 1.95 7.05 -4.63
C ALA A 34 2.86 6.23 -5.57
N GLU A 35 2.36 5.86 -6.75
CA GLU A 35 3.14 5.24 -7.83
C GLU A 35 4.17 6.21 -8.41
N VAL A 36 3.76 7.41 -8.84
CA VAL A 36 4.64 8.44 -9.43
C VAL A 36 5.73 8.90 -8.45
N GLU A 37 5.40 9.00 -7.16
CA GLU A 37 6.34 9.38 -6.11
C GLU A 37 7.21 8.21 -5.62
N GLY A 38 7.01 6.99 -6.13
CA GLY A 38 7.79 5.81 -5.74
C GLY A 38 7.59 5.40 -4.28
N ILE A 39 6.44 5.75 -3.69
CA ILE A 39 6.07 5.44 -2.30
C ILE A 39 5.02 4.34 -2.22
N ALA A 40 4.70 3.68 -3.33
CA ALA A 40 3.88 2.49 -3.39
C ALA A 40 4.67 1.31 -3.95
N THR A 41 4.39 0.11 -3.45
CA THR A 41 5.06 -1.13 -3.84
C THR A 41 4.07 -2.29 -3.90
N ALA A 42 4.25 -3.17 -4.88
CA ALA A 42 3.58 -4.46 -4.93
C ALA A 42 4.24 -5.48 -3.97
N ASP A 43 5.49 -5.24 -3.56
CA ASP A 43 6.19 -6.09 -2.61
C ASP A 43 5.65 -5.84 -1.19
N ARG A 44 4.90 -6.82 -0.67
CA ARG A 44 4.28 -6.72 0.66
C ARG A 44 5.32 -6.65 1.78
N GLY A 45 6.53 -7.19 1.59
CA GLY A 45 7.60 -7.18 2.59
C GLY A 45 8.25 -5.82 2.79
N ALA A 46 8.27 -4.99 1.75
CA ALA A 46 8.81 -3.62 1.77
C ALA A 46 7.82 -2.57 2.31
N VAL A 47 6.56 -2.93 2.55
CA VAL A 47 5.51 -2.02 3.03
C VAL A 47 5.82 -1.58 4.46
N THR A 48 5.97 -0.27 4.68
CA THR A 48 6.20 0.29 6.03
C THR A 48 4.95 0.97 6.60
N CYS A 49 3.96 1.28 5.77
CA CYS A 49 2.71 1.88 6.21
C CYS A 49 1.93 0.92 7.12
N ARG A 50 1.84 1.26 8.41
CA ARG A 50 1.12 0.45 9.43
C ARG A 50 -0.32 0.12 9.04
N LYS A 51 -1.05 1.07 8.43
CA LYS A 51 -2.43 0.84 7.98
C LYS A 51 -2.49 -0.17 6.83
N CYS A 52 -1.55 -0.10 5.88
CA CYS A 52 -1.47 -1.09 4.80
C CYS A 52 -1.16 -2.48 5.36
N LEU A 53 -0.19 -2.59 6.27
CA LEU A 53 0.16 -3.85 6.94
C LEU A 53 -1.05 -4.47 7.65
N SER A 54 -1.77 -3.71 8.47
CA SER A 54 -2.97 -4.22 9.15
C SER A 54 -4.04 -4.74 8.18
N LEU A 55 -4.27 -4.03 7.07
CA LEU A 55 -5.25 -4.43 6.06
C LEU A 55 -4.80 -5.68 5.29
N LEU A 56 -3.50 -5.80 4.98
CA LEU A 56 -2.93 -6.99 4.35
C LEU A 56 -3.04 -8.20 5.27
N HIS A 57 -2.64 -8.09 6.54
CA HIS A 57 -2.79 -9.18 7.51
C HIS A 57 -4.25 -9.62 7.67
N GLY A 58 -5.19 -8.68 7.69
CA GLY A 58 -6.62 -9.02 7.73
C GLY A 58 -7.12 -9.73 6.47
N ARG A 59 -6.59 -9.41 5.29
CA ARG A 59 -6.90 -10.08 4.03
C ARG A 59 -6.33 -11.50 3.99
N ASP A 60 -5.08 -11.69 4.41
CA ASP A 60 -4.44 -13.00 4.49
C ASP A 60 -5.16 -13.93 5.47
N ALA A 61 -5.53 -13.44 6.66
CA ALA A 61 -6.30 -14.21 7.65
C ALA A 61 -7.67 -14.67 7.10
N ARG A 62 -8.38 -13.80 6.37
CA ARG A 62 -9.65 -14.16 5.71
C ARG A 62 -9.47 -15.17 4.58
N ARG A 63 -8.31 -15.15 3.91
CA ARG A 63 -8.00 -16.09 2.83
C ARG A 63 -7.70 -17.48 3.39
N GLU A 64 -6.92 -17.57 4.46
CA GLU A 64 -6.65 -18.82 5.17
C GLU A 64 -7.94 -19.46 5.70
N ALA A 65 -8.81 -18.66 6.35
CA ALA A 65 -10.08 -19.16 6.86
C ALA A 65 -11.04 -19.68 5.77
N ARG A 66 -10.84 -19.29 4.50
CA ARG A 66 -11.64 -19.74 3.35
C ARG A 66 -11.00 -20.87 2.56
N ARG A 67 -9.80 -21.32 2.96
CA ARG A 67 -9.10 -22.38 2.26
C ARG A 67 -9.79 -23.71 2.60
N PRO A 68 -10.39 -24.41 1.63
CA PRO A 68 -11.00 -25.70 1.90
C PRO A 68 -9.89 -26.68 2.31
N THR A 69 -10.08 -27.30 3.47
CA THR A 69 -9.23 -28.39 4.00
C THR A 69 -9.36 -29.65 3.18
#